data_AF-A0A965QK99-F1
#
_entry.id   AF-A0A965QK99-F1
#
_cell.length_a   1.000
_cell.length_b   1.000
_cell.length_c   1.000
_cell.angle_alpha   90.00
_cell.angle_beta   90.00
_cell.angle_gamma   90.00
#
_symmetry.space_group_name_H-M   'P 1'
#
loop_
_entity.id
_entity.type
_entity.pdbx_description
1 polymer ?
#
loop_
_entity_poly.entity_id
_entity_poly.type
_entity_poly.pdbx_seq_one_letter_code
_entity_poly.pdbx_strand_id
1 'polypeptide(L)'
;MDMHELIRQMERAERIWPDDRPWAIQILAGYLHVSPSELLTLFRQINPTLETERDQVLPEDLRLLRAHCERILEKHASESLEDKRKEQAKARKTIQTLLPKISELMASKDNTRALNTYIYMLGETGEVATPEEKAQWYEEMGRLSLKVKRHPNEAARYFRSAVNALSLLEDAEGIQDLLETYDEEFQGDEARKSWELVVATGKESLAKLTYSL
;
A
#
# COMPACT_ATOMS: atom_id res chain seq x y z
N MET A 1 -1.66 16.17 -11.66
CA MET A 1 -2.40 16.07 -12.94
C MET A 1 -3.43 17.20 -12.97
N ASP A 2 -3.63 17.85 -14.12
CA ASP A 2 -4.65 18.89 -14.30
C ASP A 2 -6.05 18.27 -14.17
N MET A 3 -6.93 18.90 -13.40
CA MET A 3 -8.30 18.47 -13.14
C MET A 3 -9.15 18.40 -14.41
N HIS A 4 -8.84 19.25 -15.39
CA HIS A 4 -9.47 19.19 -16.72
C HIS A 4 -9.08 17.91 -17.46
N GLU A 5 -7.88 17.38 -17.22
CA GLU A 5 -7.44 16.11 -17.80
C GLU A 5 -8.12 14.93 -17.12
N LEU A 6 -8.30 14.95 -15.79
CA LEU A 6 -9.06 13.92 -15.07
C LEU A 6 -10.50 13.81 -15.59
N ILE A 7 -11.21 14.94 -15.71
CA ILE A 7 -12.58 14.99 -16.22
C ILE A 7 -12.63 14.51 -17.67
N ARG A 8 -11.68 14.93 -18.50
CA ARG A 8 -11.59 14.49 -19.89
C ARG A 8 -11.33 12.99 -20.02
N GLN A 9 -10.52 12.40 -19.13
CA GLN A 9 -10.28 10.95 -19.09
C GLN A 9 -11.52 10.18 -18.58
N MET A 10 -12.28 10.74 -17.65
CA MET A 10 -13.57 10.17 -17.19
C MET A 10 -14.63 10.18 -18.30
N GLU A 11 -14.83 11.34 -18.96
CA GLU A 11 -15.73 11.48 -20.11
C GLU A 11 -15.32 10.55 -21.26
N ARG A 12 -14.02 10.38 -21.48
CA ARG A 12 -13.46 9.48 -22.50
C ARG A 12 -13.68 8.01 -22.14
N ALA A 13 -13.49 7.62 -20.88
CA ALA A 13 -13.72 6.24 -20.43
C ALA A 13 -15.20 5.85 -20.55
N GLU A 14 -16.11 6.76 -20.19
CA GLU A 14 -17.55 6.59 -20.35
C GLU A 14 -17.96 6.43 -21.82
N ARG A 15 -17.35 7.20 -22.73
CA ARG A 15 -17.66 7.15 -24.16
C ARG A 15 -17.11 5.92 -24.86
N ILE A 16 -15.95 5.42 -24.44
CA ILE A 16 -15.26 4.30 -25.12
C ILE A 16 -15.76 2.95 -24.58
N TRP A 17 -16.10 2.86 -23.30
CA TRP A 17 -16.48 1.58 -22.66
C TRP A 17 -17.73 1.72 -21.80
N PRO A 18 -18.91 1.96 -22.42
CA PRO A 18 -20.16 2.12 -21.70
C PRO A 18 -20.58 0.86 -20.91
N ASP A 19 -20.08 -0.31 -21.31
CA ASP A 19 -20.42 -1.62 -20.73
C ASP A 19 -19.40 -2.12 -19.67
N ASP A 20 -18.19 -1.52 -19.59
CA ASP A 20 -17.12 -1.91 -18.65
C ASP A 20 -16.89 -0.85 -17.55
N ARG A 21 -17.98 -0.30 -17.02
CA ARG A 21 -17.99 0.72 -15.96
C ARG A 21 -17.20 0.33 -14.70
N PRO A 22 -17.23 -0.94 -14.23
CA PRO A 22 -16.41 -1.37 -13.08
C PRO A 22 -14.90 -1.25 -13.34
N TRP A 23 -14.47 -1.45 -14.58
CA TRP A 23 -13.07 -1.34 -14.99
C TRP A 23 -12.64 0.13 -15.07
N ALA A 24 -13.48 1.02 -15.59
CA ALA A 24 -13.22 2.47 -15.59
C ALA A 24 -13.07 3.04 -14.16
N ILE A 25 -13.90 2.60 -13.21
CA ILE A 25 -13.80 2.98 -11.80
C ILE A 25 -12.50 2.46 -11.16
N GLN A 26 -12.07 1.24 -11.49
CA GLN A 26 -10.80 0.69 -11.00
C GLN A 26 -9.58 1.45 -11.54
N ILE A 27 -9.60 1.80 -12.83
CA ILE A 27 -8.55 2.62 -13.46
C ILE A 27 -8.50 4.01 -12.81
N LEU A 28 -9.66 4.65 -12.61
CA LEU A 28 -9.76 5.97 -11.97
C LEU A 28 -9.34 5.95 -10.50
N ALA A 29 -9.71 4.91 -9.75
CA ALA A 29 -9.26 4.70 -8.38
C ALA A 29 -7.73 4.54 -8.31
N GLY A 30 -7.15 3.81 -9.27
CA GLY A 30 -5.70 3.70 -9.44
C GLY A 30 -5.02 5.05 -9.69
N TYR A 31 -5.59 5.89 -10.55
CA TYR A 31 -5.06 7.22 -10.85
C TYR A 31 -5.23 8.24 -9.70
N LEU A 32 -6.25 8.06 -8.87
CA LEU A 32 -6.58 8.96 -7.77
C LEU A 32 -5.98 8.49 -6.43
N HIS A 33 -5.29 7.35 -6.40
CA HIS A 33 -4.74 6.72 -5.21
C HIS A 33 -5.76 6.52 -4.07
N VAL A 34 -7.03 6.29 -4.42
CA VAL A 34 -8.10 5.95 -3.48
C VAL A 34 -8.54 4.51 -3.74
N SER A 35 -9.09 3.82 -2.75
CA SER A 35 -9.53 2.45 -3.01
C SER A 35 -10.74 2.45 -3.96
N PRO A 36 -10.81 1.51 -4.92
CA PRO A 36 -11.97 1.37 -5.80
C PRO A 36 -13.29 1.22 -5.03
N SER A 37 -13.25 0.57 -3.86
CA SER A 37 -14.37 0.41 -2.93
C SER A 37 -14.82 1.73 -2.31
N GLU A 38 -13.90 2.62 -1.95
CA GLU A 38 -14.24 3.96 -1.45
C GLU A 38 -14.84 4.79 -2.56
N LEU A 39 -14.25 4.78 -3.76
CA LEU A 39 -14.75 5.54 -4.91
C LEU A 39 -16.17 5.09 -5.31
N LEU A 40 -16.42 3.78 -5.31
CA LEU A 40 -17.73 3.19 -5.59
C LEU A 40 -18.76 3.49 -4.48
N THR A 41 -18.34 3.46 -3.21
CA THR A 41 -19.19 3.82 -2.08
C THR A 41 -19.60 5.29 -2.15
N LEU A 42 -18.65 6.16 -2.51
CA LEU A 42 -18.87 7.59 -2.71
C LEU A 42 -19.84 7.85 -3.86
N PHE A 43 -19.70 7.09 -4.95
CA PHE A 43 -20.59 7.15 -6.11
C PHE A 43 -22.04 6.78 -5.75
N ARG A 44 -22.23 5.71 -4.97
CA ARG A 44 -23.55 5.26 -4.47
C ARG A 44 -24.16 6.21 -3.43
N GLN A 45 -23.33 6.93 -2.68
CA GLN A 45 -23.81 7.93 -1.70
C GLN A 45 -24.33 9.20 -2.37
N ILE A 46 -23.75 9.60 -3.51
CA ILE A 46 -24.18 10.78 -4.27
C ILE A 46 -25.45 10.47 -5.06
N ASN A 47 -25.59 9.25 -5.57
CA ASN A 47 -26.79 8.81 -6.27
C ASN A 47 -27.28 7.46 -5.68
N PRO A 48 -28.21 7.51 -4.70
CA PRO A 48 -28.70 6.31 -4.01
C PRO A 48 -29.57 5.40 -4.89
N THR A 49 -29.91 5.83 -6.11
CA THR A 49 -30.68 5.06 -7.10
C THR A 49 -29.82 4.25 -8.09
N LEU A 50 -28.49 4.28 -7.97
CA LEU A 50 -27.59 3.37 -8.69
C LEU A 50 -27.68 1.94 -8.12
N GLU A 51 -28.83 1.31 -8.29
CA GLU A 51 -29.08 -0.06 -7.82
C GLU A 51 -28.63 -1.11 -8.84
N THR A 52 -28.38 -0.74 -10.11
CA THR A 52 -27.94 -1.70 -11.15
C THR A 52 -26.94 -1.13 -12.16
N GLU A 53 -26.20 -2.03 -12.84
CA GLU A 53 -25.15 -1.73 -13.84
C GLU A 53 -25.61 -0.91 -15.07
N ARG A 54 -26.91 -0.63 -15.21
CA ARG A 54 -27.51 0.02 -16.39
C ARG A 54 -27.95 1.47 -16.21
N ASP A 55 -27.91 2.03 -15.01
CA ASP A 55 -28.37 3.40 -14.81
C ASP A 55 -27.31 4.41 -15.30
N GLN A 56 -27.71 5.33 -16.18
CA GLN A 56 -26.82 6.34 -16.78
C GLN A 56 -26.41 7.36 -15.73
N VAL A 57 -25.12 7.68 -15.68
CA VAL A 57 -24.58 8.76 -14.84
C VAL A 57 -24.97 10.07 -15.49
N LEU A 58 -25.69 10.93 -14.79
CA LEU A 58 -26.10 12.21 -15.36
C LEU A 58 -24.94 13.22 -15.29
N PRO A 59 -24.83 14.18 -16.23
CA PRO A 59 -23.82 15.23 -16.19
C PRO A 59 -23.80 16.05 -14.88
N GLU A 60 -24.96 16.15 -14.21
CA GLU A 60 -25.08 16.81 -12.91
C GLU A 60 -24.42 16.01 -11.77
N ASP A 61 -24.44 14.67 -11.85
CA ASP A 61 -23.77 13.78 -10.88
C ASP A 61 -22.25 13.90 -11.00
N LEU A 62 -21.75 14.01 -12.24
CA LEU A 62 -20.34 14.30 -12.50
C LEU A 62 -19.94 15.69 -11.98
N ARG A 63 -20.83 16.69 -12.09
CA ARG A 63 -20.62 18.03 -11.55
C ARG A 63 -20.54 18.04 -10.01
N LEU A 64 -21.39 17.26 -9.35
CA LEU A 64 -21.38 17.11 -7.89
C LEU A 64 -20.15 16.34 -7.39
N LEU A 65 -19.76 15.28 -8.11
CA LEU A 65 -18.54 14.54 -7.83
C LEU A 65 -17.30 15.44 -7.98
N ARG A 66 -17.23 16.22 -9.06
CA ARG A 66 -16.19 17.23 -9.27
C ARG A 66 -16.11 18.22 -8.11
N ALA A 67 -17.24 18.82 -7.72
CA ALA A 67 -17.28 19.79 -6.62
C ALA A 67 -16.94 19.17 -5.25
N HIS A 68 -17.11 17.86 -5.08
CA HIS A 68 -16.72 17.16 -3.85
C HIS A 68 -15.22 16.80 -3.85
N CYS A 69 -14.70 16.30 -4.97
CA CYS A 69 -13.27 16.10 -5.17
C CYS A 69 -12.51 17.42 -5.04
N GLU A 70 -13.02 18.52 -5.60
CA GLU A 70 -12.48 19.87 -5.43
C GLU A 70 -12.44 20.28 -3.95
N ARG A 71 -13.48 20.00 -3.15
CA ARG A 71 -13.49 20.26 -1.69
C ARG A 71 -12.51 19.39 -0.89
N ILE A 72 -12.34 18.12 -1.27
CA ILE A 72 -11.36 17.22 -0.64
C ILE A 72 -9.94 17.67 -0.98
N LEU A 73 -9.70 18.06 -2.24
CA LEU A 73 -8.43 18.60 -2.69
C LEU A 73 -8.14 19.96 -2.04
N GLU A 74 -9.14 20.84 -1.88
CA GLU A 74 -9.03 22.07 -1.12
C GLU A 74 -8.73 21.80 0.37
N LYS A 75 -9.34 20.77 0.96
CA LYS A 75 -9.05 20.33 2.33
C LYS A 75 -7.61 19.80 2.46
N HIS A 76 -7.12 19.01 1.51
CA HIS A 76 -5.71 18.55 1.47
C HIS A 76 -4.70 19.63 1.05
N ALA A 77 -5.17 20.67 0.34
CA ALA A 77 -4.40 21.87 0.02
C ALA A 77 -4.39 22.88 1.19
N SER A 78 -5.35 22.78 2.12
CA SER A 78 -5.43 23.60 3.34
C SER A 78 -4.56 23.07 4.49
N GLU A 79 -4.05 21.84 4.41
CA GLU A 79 -2.82 21.48 5.15
C GLU A 79 -1.68 22.27 4.54
N SER A 80 -1.18 23.27 5.27
CA SER A 80 -0.11 24.09 4.75
C SER A 80 1.08 23.20 4.39
N LEU A 81 1.75 23.51 3.29
CA LEU A 81 3.03 22.87 2.92
C LEU A 81 4.03 22.84 4.09
N GLU A 82 3.91 23.80 5.00
CA GLU A 82 4.68 23.90 6.22
C GLU A 82 4.33 22.82 7.25
N ASP A 83 3.05 22.47 7.39
CA ASP A 83 2.59 21.43 8.32
C ASP A 83 3.01 20.04 7.84
N LYS A 84 2.88 19.75 6.54
CA LYS A 84 3.41 18.52 5.93
C LYS A 84 4.93 18.42 6.10
N ARG A 85 5.65 19.53 5.93
CA ARG A 85 7.11 19.56 6.20
C ARG A 85 7.44 19.35 7.67
N LYS A 86 6.65 19.88 8.60
CA LYS A 86 6.83 19.66 10.04
C LYS A 86 6.57 18.21 10.42
N GLU A 87 5.52 17.59 9.91
CA GLU A 87 5.21 16.18 10.13
C GLU A 87 6.29 15.28 9.54
N GLN A 88 6.75 15.56 8.31
CA GLN A 88 7.86 14.84 7.70
C GLN A 88 9.15 14.99 8.52
N ALA A 89 9.48 16.19 8.99
CA ALA A 89 10.64 16.42 9.84
C ALA A 89 10.53 15.69 11.18
N LYS A 90 9.34 15.67 11.80
CA LYS A 90 9.06 14.93 13.03
C LYS A 90 9.23 13.43 12.82
N ALA A 91 8.64 12.88 11.77
CA ALA A 91 8.73 11.46 11.45
C ALA A 91 10.17 11.04 11.12
N ARG A 92 10.93 11.86 10.38
CA ARG A 92 12.36 11.62 10.12
C ARG A 92 13.19 11.64 11.41
N LYS A 93 12.89 12.55 12.34
CA LYS A 93 13.52 12.57 13.68
C LYS A 93 13.18 11.32 14.48
N THR A 94 11.94 10.81 14.39
CA THR A 94 11.54 9.56 15.02
C THR A 94 12.36 8.39 14.48
N ILE A 95 12.51 8.26 13.16
CA ILE A 95 13.36 7.22 12.52
C ILE A 95 14.79 7.30 13.05
N GLN A 96 15.40 8.50 13.02
CA GLN A 96 16.77 8.72 13.48
C GLN A 96 16.96 8.39 14.97
N THR A 97 15.91 8.52 15.78
CA THR A 97 15.96 8.23 17.22
C THR A 97 15.75 6.75 17.53
N LEU A 98 14.87 6.08 16.77
CA LEU A 98 14.44 4.71 17.08
C LEU A 98 15.30 3.64 16.40
N LEU A 99 15.79 3.85 15.17
CA LEU A 99 16.64 2.87 14.48
C LEU A 99 17.91 2.46 15.27
N PRO A 100 18.66 3.41 15.89
CA PRO A 100 19.81 3.04 16.72
C PRO A 100 19.40 2.20 17.93
N LYS A 101 18.30 2.56 18.59
CA LYS A 101 17.77 1.82 19.75
C LYS A 101 17.34 0.41 19.37
N ILE A 102 16.70 0.25 18.22
CA ILE A 102 16.33 -1.07 17.69
C ILE A 102 17.60 -1.90 17.46
N SER A 103 18.64 -1.30 16.88
CA SER A 103 19.93 -1.98 16.65
C SER A 103 20.58 -2.43 17.97
N GLU A 104 20.56 -1.58 19.00
CA GLU A 104 21.04 -1.92 20.35
C GLU A 104 20.22 -3.05 21.00
N LEU A 105 18.89 -3.02 20.86
CA LEU A 105 18.00 -4.08 21.35
C LEU A 105 18.27 -5.41 20.65
N MET A 106 18.50 -5.40 19.33
CA MET A 106 18.87 -6.60 18.58
C MET A 106 20.24 -7.13 19.01
N ALA A 107 21.24 -6.25 19.21
CA ALA A 107 22.57 -6.63 19.68
C ALA A 107 22.55 -7.25 21.08
N SER A 108 21.68 -6.73 21.97
CA SER A 108 21.44 -7.27 23.32
C SER A 108 20.47 -8.47 23.33
N LYS A 109 20.01 -8.94 22.16
CA LYS A 109 19.09 -10.06 21.96
C LYS A 109 17.68 -9.85 22.56
N ASP A 110 17.29 -8.62 22.86
CA ASP A 110 15.91 -8.26 23.23
C ASP A 110 15.02 -8.13 21.99
N ASN A 111 14.85 -9.26 21.28
CA ASN A 111 14.16 -9.33 19.99
C ASN A 111 12.68 -8.91 20.09
N THR A 112 12.03 -9.17 21.23
CA THR A 112 10.63 -8.80 21.46
C THR A 112 10.47 -7.28 21.52
N ARG A 113 11.33 -6.58 22.27
CA ARG A 113 11.28 -5.12 22.30
C ARG A 113 11.74 -4.50 20.99
N ALA A 114 12.72 -5.08 20.31
CA ALA A 114 13.13 -4.64 18.98
C ALA A 114 11.94 -4.69 17.99
N LEU A 115 11.21 -5.81 17.94
CA LEU A 115 10.03 -5.96 17.08
C LEU A 115 8.93 -4.95 17.41
N ASN A 116 8.58 -4.80 18.69
CA ASN A 116 7.55 -3.84 19.11
C ASN A 116 7.95 -2.39 18.79
N THR A 117 9.24 -2.07 18.87
CA THR A 117 9.76 -0.74 18.52
C THR A 117 9.70 -0.50 17.01
N TYR A 118 9.98 -1.51 16.17
CA TYR A 118 9.73 -1.43 14.73
C TYR A 118 8.25 -1.19 14.40
N ILE A 119 7.33 -1.94 15.03
CA ILE A 119 5.87 -1.75 14.83
C ILE A 119 5.46 -0.32 15.17
N TYR A 120 5.91 0.19 16.32
CA TYR A 120 5.63 1.56 16.72
C TYR A 120 6.20 2.58 15.74
N MET A 121 7.47 2.42 15.35
CA MET A 121 8.12 3.31 14.39
C MET A 121 7.35 3.35 13.07
N LEU A 122 6.98 2.19 12.53
CA LEU A 122 6.23 2.08 11.28
C LEU A 122 4.84 2.76 11.38
N GLY A 123 4.16 2.64 12.52
CA GLY A 123 2.89 3.33 12.75
C GLY A 123 3.01 4.86 12.73
N GLU A 124 4.13 5.40 13.22
CA GLU A 124 4.37 6.85 13.26
C GLU A 124 4.95 7.41 11.96
N THR A 125 5.64 6.59 11.16
CA THR A 125 6.46 7.07 10.04
C THR A 125 6.15 6.39 8.71
N GLY A 126 5.21 5.45 8.68
CA GLY A 126 4.89 4.64 7.51
C GLY A 126 4.48 5.45 6.29
N GLU A 127 3.83 6.60 6.45
CA GLU A 127 3.45 7.45 5.31
C GLU A 127 4.65 8.18 4.67
N VAL A 128 5.69 8.46 5.45
CA VAL A 128 6.87 9.21 4.97
C VAL A 128 8.07 8.33 4.62
N ALA A 129 8.04 7.06 5.03
CA ALA A 129 9.09 6.10 4.79
C ALA A 129 9.14 5.71 3.30
N THR A 130 10.34 5.67 2.74
CA THR A 130 10.53 5.28 1.34
C THR A 130 10.23 3.79 1.15
N PRO A 131 9.96 3.32 -0.09
CA PRO A 131 9.73 1.90 -0.32
C PRO A 131 10.95 1.05 0.06
N GLU A 132 12.19 1.56 -0.10
CA GLU A 132 13.42 0.88 0.33
C GLU A 132 13.47 0.71 1.85
N GLU A 133 13.17 1.78 2.60
CA GLU A 133 13.09 1.73 4.06
C GLU A 133 12.05 0.71 4.52
N LYS A 134 10.87 0.71 3.88
CA LYS A 134 9.79 -0.23 4.17
C LYS A 134 10.19 -1.67 3.88
N ALA A 135 10.80 -1.93 2.72
CA ALA A 135 11.26 -3.28 2.35
C ALA A 135 12.20 -3.83 3.42
N GLN A 136 13.23 -3.04 3.78
CA GLN A 136 14.20 -3.41 4.81
C GLN A 136 13.54 -3.65 6.18
N TRP A 137 12.67 -2.75 6.63
CA TRP A 137 12.05 -2.87 7.95
C TRP A 137 11.09 -4.04 8.02
N TYR A 138 10.28 -4.27 6.98
CA TYR A 138 9.36 -5.41 6.94
C TYR A 138 10.10 -6.75 6.94
N GLU A 139 11.20 -6.85 6.19
CA GLU A 139 12.03 -8.07 6.23
C GLU A 139 12.61 -8.30 7.63
N GLU A 140 13.18 -7.27 8.26
CA GLU A 140 13.71 -7.35 9.62
C GLU A 140 12.64 -7.72 10.65
N MET A 141 11.43 -7.19 10.51
CA MET A 141 10.27 -7.55 11.36
C MET A 141 9.83 -9.01 11.14
N GLY A 142 9.87 -9.51 9.90
CA GLY A 142 9.64 -10.93 9.58
C GLY A 142 10.66 -11.82 10.28
N ARG A 143 11.95 -11.50 10.13
CA ARG A 143 13.07 -12.21 10.76
C ARG A 143 12.98 -12.19 12.30
N LEU A 144 12.64 -11.06 12.90
CA LEU A 144 12.45 -10.96 14.35
C LEU A 144 11.26 -11.81 14.82
N SER A 145 10.15 -11.82 14.07
CA SER A 145 8.98 -12.67 14.37
C SER A 145 9.32 -14.15 14.44
N LEU A 146 10.17 -14.64 13.52
CA LEU A 146 10.69 -16.01 13.57
C LEU A 146 11.52 -16.27 14.85
N LYS A 147 12.43 -15.34 15.20
CA LYS A 147 13.29 -15.46 16.39
C LYS A 147 12.51 -15.48 17.71
N VAL A 148 11.44 -14.69 17.81
CA VAL A 148 10.60 -14.66 19.03
C VAL A 148 9.60 -15.81 19.10
N LYS A 149 9.64 -16.75 18.15
CA LYS A 149 8.72 -17.90 18.03
C LYS A 149 7.25 -17.49 18.06
N ARG A 150 6.93 -16.36 17.43
CA ARG A 150 5.53 -15.99 17.21
C ARG A 150 4.94 -16.84 16.09
N HIS A 151 3.61 -16.82 15.99
CA HIS A 151 2.87 -17.62 15.01
C HIS A 151 3.43 -17.36 13.59
N PRO A 152 3.69 -18.40 12.78
CA PRO A 152 4.23 -18.26 11.42
C PRO A 152 3.49 -17.22 10.55
N ASN A 153 2.18 -17.06 10.77
CA ASN A 153 1.31 -16.13 10.08
C ASN A 153 1.75 -14.66 10.26
N GLU A 154 2.29 -14.29 11.42
CA GLU A 154 2.75 -12.92 11.66
C GLU A 154 4.03 -12.62 10.87
N ALA A 155 4.99 -13.56 10.85
CA ALA A 155 6.21 -13.43 10.04
C ALA A 155 5.87 -13.38 8.54
N ALA A 156 5.01 -14.28 8.06
CA ALA A 156 4.57 -14.30 6.67
C ALA A 156 3.87 -12.99 6.25
N ARG A 157 3.10 -12.36 7.14
CA ARG A 157 2.48 -11.06 6.88
C ARG A 157 3.53 -9.97 6.61
N TYR A 158 4.61 -9.92 7.39
CA TYR A 158 5.67 -8.93 7.17
C TYR A 158 6.47 -9.23 5.90
N PHE A 159 6.81 -10.50 5.63
CA PHE A 159 7.47 -10.86 4.37
C PHE A 159 6.63 -10.52 3.13
N ARG A 160 5.31 -10.71 3.18
CA ARG A 160 4.42 -10.27 2.09
C ARG A 160 4.47 -8.75 1.89
N SER A 161 4.50 -7.97 2.97
CA SER A 161 4.66 -6.52 2.89
C SER A 161 6.04 -6.11 2.32
N ALA A 162 7.09 -6.87 2.62
CA ALA A 162 8.42 -6.67 2.02
C ALA A 162 8.39 -6.92 0.50
N VAL A 163 7.79 -8.03 0.05
CA VAL A 163 7.61 -8.33 -1.39
C VAL A 163 6.84 -7.21 -2.10
N ASN A 164 5.78 -6.69 -1.50
CA ASN A 164 5.03 -5.56 -2.07
C ASN A 164 5.89 -4.30 -2.18
N ALA A 165 6.71 -4.00 -1.18
CA ALA A 165 7.60 -2.84 -1.19
C ALA A 165 8.71 -2.99 -2.25
N LEU A 166 9.33 -4.17 -2.35
CA LEU A 166 10.34 -4.48 -3.38
C LEU A 166 9.74 -4.43 -4.79
N SER A 167 8.48 -4.85 -4.95
CA SER A 167 7.79 -4.73 -6.24
C SER A 167 7.59 -3.29 -6.68
N LEU A 168 7.41 -2.34 -5.76
CA LEU A 168 7.33 -0.91 -6.10
C LEU A 168 8.69 -0.32 -6.49
N LEU A 169 9.78 -0.98 -6.11
CA LEU A 169 11.15 -0.65 -6.49
C LEU A 169 11.59 -1.33 -7.79
N GLU A 170 10.73 -2.15 -8.39
CA GLU A 170 11.06 -3.00 -9.54
C GLU A 170 12.24 -3.96 -9.26
N ASP A 171 12.48 -4.28 -7.98
CA ASP A 171 13.60 -5.11 -7.54
C ASP A 171 13.24 -6.59 -7.60
N ALA A 172 13.37 -7.17 -8.80
CA ALA A 172 13.08 -8.58 -9.04
C ALA A 172 14.07 -9.51 -8.31
N GLU A 173 15.35 -9.14 -8.23
CA GLU A 173 16.38 -9.93 -7.54
C GLU A 173 16.09 -9.99 -6.04
N GLY A 174 15.80 -8.85 -5.41
CA GLY A 174 15.45 -8.82 -3.99
C GLY A 174 14.21 -9.64 -3.64
N ILE A 175 13.21 -9.70 -4.53
CA ILE A 175 12.03 -10.58 -4.32
C ILE A 175 12.45 -12.06 -4.38
N GLN A 176 13.29 -12.45 -5.34
CA GLN A 176 13.77 -13.83 -5.46
C GLN A 176 14.60 -14.23 -4.24
N ASP A 177 15.57 -13.41 -3.86
CA ASP A 177 16.44 -13.64 -2.72
C ASP A 177 15.65 -13.82 -1.41
N LEU A 178 14.63 -12.98 -1.18
CA LEU A 178 13.76 -13.09 -0.01
C LEU A 178 12.99 -14.42 0.00
N LEU A 179 12.43 -14.82 -1.13
CA LEU A 179 11.66 -16.07 -1.23
C LEU A 179 12.54 -17.30 -1.03
N GLU A 180 13.76 -17.28 -1.56
CA GLU A 180 14.70 -18.40 -1.43
C GLU A 180 15.28 -18.50 -0.02
N THR A 181 15.67 -17.36 0.56
CA THR A 181 16.33 -17.30 1.88
C THR A 181 15.47 -17.85 3.00
N TYR A 182 14.16 -17.63 2.96
CA TYR A 182 13.26 -17.97 4.07
C TYR A 182 12.35 -19.18 3.80
N ASP A 183 12.43 -19.86 2.64
CA ASP A 183 11.54 -21.00 2.34
C ASP A 183 11.69 -22.16 3.34
N GLU A 184 12.91 -22.42 3.80
CA GLU A 184 13.21 -23.49 4.77
C GLU A 184 12.64 -23.21 6.17
N GLU A 185 12.41 -21.95 6.52
CA GLU A 185 11.86 -21.56 7.84
C GLU A 185 10.36 -21.89 7.98
N PHE A 186 9.67 -22.24 6.88
CA PHE A 186 8.23 -22.47 6.83
C PHE A 186 7.82 -23.88 6.38
N GLN A 187 8.63 -24.90 6.66
CA GLN A 187 8.38 -26.28 6.21
C GLN A 187 7.26 -27.03 6.99
N GLY A 188 6.80 -26.54 8.14
CA GLY A 188 5.69 -27.16 8.88
C GLY A 188 4.32 -26.88 8.27
N ASP A 189 3.38 -27.81 8.32
CA ASP A 189 2.07 -27.75 7.62
C ASP A 189 1.31 -26.41 7.76
N GLU A 190 1.24 -25.86 8.98
CA GLU A 190 0.56 -24.57 9.22
C GLU A 190 1.39 -23.37 8.76
N ALA A 191 2.70 -23.41 8.97
CA ALA A 191 3.63 -22.39 8.51
C ALA A 191 3.68 -22.31 6.98
N ARG A 192 3.60 -23.47 6.32
CA ARG A 192 3.66 -23.61 4.88
C ARG A 192 2.51 -22.90 4.19
N LYS A 193 1.28 -23.06 4.69
CA LYS A 193 0.09 -22.38 4.15
C LYS A 193 0.25 -20.85 4.17
N SER A 194 0.82 -20.32 5.24
CA SER A 194 1.07 -18.89 5.36
C SER A 194 2.17 -18.41 4.42
N TRP A 195 3.22 -19.20 4.24
CA TRP A 195 4.31 -18.89 3.31
C TRP A 195 3.89 -18.98 1.84
N GLU A 196 3.02 -19.91 1.48
CA GLU A 196 2.49 -20.03 0.12
C GLU A 196 1.79 -18.75 -0.38
N LEU A 197 1.16 -17.99 0.52
CA LEU A 197 0.59 -16.68 0.18
C LEU A 197 1.68 -15.64 -0.16
N VAL A 198 2.83 -15.70 0.51
CA VAL A 198 3.99 -14.86 0.21
C VAL A 198 4.56 -15.24 -1.16
N VAL A 199 4.78 -16.54 -1.39
CA VAL A 199 5.27 -17.07 -2.67
C VAL A 199 4.33 -16.71 -3.83
N ALA A 200 3.01 -16.83 -3.64
CA ALA A 200 2.03 -16.44 -4.65
C ALA A 200 2.12 -14.94 -4.99
N THR A 201 2.23 -14.08 -3.96
CA THR A 201 2.40 -12.63 -4.15
C THR A 201 3.71 -12.34 -4.91
N GLY A 202 4.82 -12.98 -4.52
CA GLY A 202 6.10 -12.77 -5.19
C GLY A 202 6.11 -13.23 -6.65
N LYS A 203 5.49 -14.38 -6.97
CA LYS A 203 5.32 -14.83 -8.35
C LYS A 203 4.51 -13.85 -9.19
N GLU A 204 3.44 -13.29 -8.64
CA GLU A 204 2.63 -12.29 -9.32
C GLU A 204 3.43 -11.02 -9.62
N SER A 205 4.19 -10.52 -8.63
CA SER A 205 5.05 -9.34 -8.80
C SER A 205 6.16 -9.58 -9.84
N LEU A 206 6.88 -10.70 -9.75
CA LEU A 206 7.93 -11.05 -10.70
C LEU A 206 7.40 -11.18 -12.14
N ALA A 207 6.22 -11.78 -12.32
CA ALA A 207 5.59 -11.86 -13.63
C ALA A 207 5.35 -10.46 -14.21
N LYS A 208 4.80 -9.52 -13.43
CA LYS A 208 4.56 -8.14 -13.87
C LYS A 208 5.86 -7.42 -14.28
N LEU A 209 6.93 -7.62 -13.52
CA LEU A 209 8.23 -7.00 -13.81
C LEU A 209 8.85 -7.58 -15.08
N THR A 210 8.70 -8.88 -15.30
CA THR A 210 9.25 -9.57 -16.50
C THR A 210 8.54 -9.14 -17.79
N TYR A 211 7.23 -8.84 -17.75
CA TYR A 211 6.48 -8.34 -18.91
C TYR A 211 6.64 -6.83 -19.16
N SER A 212 7.32 -6.10 -18.26
CA SER A 212 7.56 -4.66 -18.37
C SER A 212 8.94 -4.31 -18.96
N LEU A 213 9.80 -5.32 -19.20
CA LEU A 213 11.09 -5.24 -19.88
C LEU A 213 10.97 -5.66 -21.35
#